data_AF-A0A968MU52-F1
#
_entry.id   AF-A0A968MU52-F1
#
_cell.length_a   1.000
_cell.length_b   1.000
_cell.length_c   1.000
_cell.angle_alpha   90.00
_cell.angle_beta   90.00
_cell.angle_gamma   90.00
#
_symmetry.space_group_name_H-M   'P 1'
#
loop_
_entity.id
_entity.type
_entity.pdbx_description
1 polymer ?
#
loop_
_entity_poly.entity_id
_entity_poly.type
_entity_poly.pdbx_seq_one_letter_code
_entity_poly.pdbx_strand_id
1 'polypeptide(L)'
;MVPNSRLNISNVNIYTGYKASKKLNIEASMNYNRQYSPNIPDVYYGPNSFMYMFGVYGSSHWNVDDMKDYWMPGQEGVQQQFAEYGRANNPYFLANEWLREHYKNDIYGYTRLSYEFNKDLTNEPAYPGGPHGI
;
A
#
# COMPACT_ATOMS: atom_id res chain seq x y z
N MET A 1 5.39 12.35 11.23
CA MET A 1 4.56 11.51 10.33
C MET A 1 3.11 11.95 10.48
N VAL A 2 2.34 12.03 9.39
CA VAL A 2 0.92 12.42 9.44
C VAL A 2 0.11 11.26 10.05
N PRO A 3 -0.78 11.53 11.04
CA PRO A 3 -1.70 10.52 11.56
C PRO A 3 -2.50 9.83 10.45
N ASN A 4 -2.88 8.57 10.68
CA ASN A 4 -3.64 7.75 9.73
C ASN A 4 -2.94 7.44 8.39
N SER A 5 -1.73 7.95 8.15
CA SER A 5 -0.92 7.64 6.97
C SER A 5 0.03 6.48 7.25
N ARG A 6 -0.45 5.25 6.99
CA ARG A 6 0.37 4.03 7.07
C ARG A 6 0.11 3.14 5.88
N LEU A 7 1.17 2.54 5.34
CA LEU A 7 1.05 1.51 4.30
C LEU A 7 0.81 0.16 4.97
N ASN A 8 -0.28 -0.50 4.62
CA ASN A 8 -0.56 -1.88 4.99
C ASN A 8 -0.50 -2.77 3.74
N ILE A 9 0.00 -4.00 3.90
CA ILE A 9 0.14 -4.96 2.80
C ILE A 9 -0.39 -6.32 3.26
N SER A 10 -1.30 -6.89 2.48
CA SER A 10 -1.79 -8.26 2.65
C SER A 10 -1.39 -9.11 1.45
N ASN A 11 -0.80 -10.28 1.70
CA ASN A 11 -0.35 -11.21 0.66
C ASN A 11 -1.01 -12.57 0.82
N VAL A 12 -1.46 -13.15 -0.29
CA VAL A 12 -1.96 -14.53 -0.35
C VAL A 12 -1.30 -15.22 -1.53
N ASN A 13 -0.64 -16.35 -1.26
CA ASN A 13 0.01 -17.16 -2.28
C ASN A 13 -0.59 -18.55 -2.29
N ILE A 14 -0.96 -19.04 -3.46
CA ILE A 14 -1.58 -20.34 -3.68
C ILE A 14 -0.75 -21.08 -4.72
N TYR A 15 -0.29 -22.28 -4.36
CA TYR A 15 0.36 -23.20 -5.28
C TYR A 15 -0.40 -24.53 -5.27
N THR A 16 -0.67 -25.08 -6.44
CA THR A 16 -1.32 -26.39 -6.58
C THR A 16 -0.65 -27.20 -7.68
N GLY A 17 -0.46 -28.48 -7.41
CA GLY A 17 0.06 -29.45 -8.36
C GLY A 17 -0.83 -30.69 -8.35
N TYR A 18 -1.29 -31.11 -9.53
CA TYR A 18 -2.16 -32.26 -9.70
C TYR A 18 -1.64 -33.20 -10.79
N LYS A 19 -1.44 -34.47 -10.44
CA LYS A 19 -1.12 -35.54 -11.38
C LYS A 19 -2.41 -36.09 -11.97
N ALA A 20 -2.88 -35.51 -13.06
CA ALA A 20 -4.11 -35.93 -13.73
C ALA A 20 -4.02 -37.34 -14.32
N SER A 21 -2.82 -37.80 -14.70
CA SER A 21 -2.55 -39.20 -15.06
C SER A 21 -1.07 -39.53 -14.88
N LYS A 22 -0.66 -40.79 -15.15
CA LYS A 22 0.77 -41.17 -15.17
C LYS A 22 1.62 -40.35 -16.15
N LYS A 23 1.00 -39.75 -17.18
CA LYS A 23 1.65 -38.98 -18.24
C LYS A 23 1.33 -37.49 -18.20
N LEU A 24 0.36 -37.04 -17.39
CA LEU A 24 -0.12 -35.66 -17.40
C LEU A 24 -0.01 -35.04 -16.01
N ASN A 25 0.78 -33.98 -15.91
CA ASN A 25 0.96 -33.18 -14.71
C ASN A 25 0.50 -31.74 -14.98
N ILE A 26 -0.25 -31.20 -14.02
CA ILE A 26 -0.74 -29.82 -14.05
C ILE A 26 -0.20 -29.14 -12.81
N GLU A 27 0.43 -27.99 -12.97
CA GLU A 27 0.87 -27.13 -11.89
C GLU A 27 0.30 -25.74 -12.11
N ALA A 28 -0.13 -25.08 -11.04
CA ALA A 28 -0.57 -23.71 -11.09
C ALA A 28 -0.10 -22.97 -9.84
N SER A 29 0.23 -21.69 -10.02
CA SER A 29 0.62 -20.78 -8.96
C SER A 29 -0.12 -19.47 -9.16
N MET A 30 -0.58 -18.88 -8.06
CA MET A 30 -1.24 -17.58 -8.04
C MET A 30 -0.79 -16.83 -6.80
N ASN A 31 -0.45 -15.56 -6.98
CA ASN A 31 -0.07 -14.63 -5.93
C ASN A 31 -1.00 -13.43 -6.01
N TYR A 32 -1.54 -13.04 -4.86
CA TYR A 32 -2.38 -11.87 -4.67
C TYR A 32 -1.72 -10.96 -3.64
N ASN A 33 -1.55 -9.69 -4.00
CA ASN A 33 -1.03 -8.65 -3.14
C ASN A 33 -2.04 -7.50 -3.07
N ARG A 34 -2.42 -7.09 -1.84
CA ARG A 34 -3.22 -5.89 -1.61
C ARG A 34 -2.43 -4.90 -0.77
N GLN A 35 -2.20 -3.73 -1.33
CA GLN A 35 -1.62 -2.59 -0.63
C GLN A 35 -2.74 -1.59 -0.31
N TYR A 36 -2.78 -1.07 0.90
CA TYR A 36 -3.81 -0.11 1.30
C TYR A 36 -3.32 0.86 2.37
N SER A 37 -3.78 2.11 2.29
CA SER A 37 -3.53 3.16 3.28
C SER A 37 -4.85 3.75 3.75
N PRO A 38 -5.07 3.95 5.07
CA PRO A 38 -6.23 4.67 5.58
C PRO A 38 -6.21 6.16 5.18
N ASN A 39 -5.04 6.72 4.91
CA ASN A 39 -4.93 8.10 4.47
C ASN A 39 -3.71 8.32 3.57
N ILE A 40 -3.91 8.88 2.39
CA ILE A 40 -2.85 9.47 1.58
C ILE A 40 -3.00 11.00 1.66
N PRO A 41 -2.09 11.69 2.38
CA PRO A 41 -2.13 13.15 2.49
C PRO A 41 -2.05 13.81 1.12
N ASP A 42 -2.82 14.88 0.93
CA ASP A 42 -2.73 15.69 -0.28
C ASP A 42 -1.43 16.51 -0.27
N VAL A 43 -0.80 16.61 -1.44
CA VAL A 43 0.45 17.35 -1.67
C VAL A 43 0.30 18.41 -2.77
N TYR A 44 -0.91 18.59 -3.32
CA TYR A 44 -1.15 19.57 -4.36
C TYR A 44 -1.20 21.02 -3.83
N TYR A 45 -1.22 22.01 -4.71
CA TYR A 45 -1.44 23.40 -4.32
C TYR A 45 -2.89 23.59 -3.85
N GLY A 46 -3.09 23.97 -2.58
CA GLY A 46 -4.42 24.24 -2.03
C GLY A 46 -4.52 24.03 -0.52
N PRO A 47 -5.63 24.45 0.09
CA PRO A 47 -5.81 24.50 1.55
C PRO A 47 -5.84 23.13 2.25
N ASN A 48 -5.88 22.02 1.50
CA ASN A 48 -5.87 20.65 2.01
C ASN A 48 -4.48 20.00 2.04
N SER A 49 -3.47 20.69 1.52
CA SER A 49 -2.11 20.17 1.42
C SER A 49 -1.26 20.63 2.58
N PHE A 50 -0.70 19.67 3.31
CA PHE A 50 0.25 19.98 4.38
C PHE A 50 1.46 20.73 3.86
N MET A 51 1.93 20.40 2.66
CA MET A 51 3.08 21.06 2.04
C MET A 51 2.75 22.51 1.70
N TYR A 52 1.58 22.77 1.12
CA TYR A 52 1.15 24.13 0.82
C TYR A 52 0.94 24.95 2.09
N MET A 53 0.22 24.37 3.06
CA MET A 53 -0.08 25.00 4.33
C MET A 53 1.19 25.39 5.08
N PHE A 54 2.12 24.47 5.31
CA PHE A 54 3.35 24.78 6.04
C PHE A 54 4.42 25.48 5.19
N GLY A 55 4.42 25.30 3.88
CA GLY A 55 5.39 25.93 2.99
C GLY A 55 5.08 27.39 2.67
N VAL A 56 3.80 27.77 2.62
CA VAL A 56 3.36 29.13 2.24
C VAL A 56 2.84 29.92 3.44
N TYR A 57 2.09 29.26 4.31
CA TYR A 57 1.47 29.87 5.50
C TYR A 57 1.98 29.27 6.81
N GLY A 58 3.00 28.39 6.74
CA GLY A 58 3.61 27.83 7.93
C GLY A 58 4.39 28.91 8.66
N SER A 59 4.31 28.86 9.98
CA SER A 59 4.69 29.99 10.79
C SER A 59 6.00 29.82 11.52
N SER A 60 6.75 30.92 11.57
CA SER A 60 7.84 31.14 12.50
C SER A 60 7.39 31.75 13.84
N HIS A 61 6.11 32.13 13.96
CA HIS A 61 5.57 32.99 15.02
C HIS A 61 4.35 32.43 15.78
N TRP A 62 3.85 31.24 15.44
CA TRP A 62 2.80 30.52 16.18
C TRP A 62 3.13 29.03 16.28
N ASN A 63 2.63 28.37 17.32
CA ASN A 63 2.84 26.93 17.52
C ASN A 63 1.68 26.14 16.92
N VAL A 64 2.01 25.11 16.13
CA VAL A 64 1.00 24.20 15.58
C VAL A 64 0.20 23.52 16.69
N ASP A 65 0.82 23.21 17.83
CA ASP A 65 0.15 22.53 18.95
C ASP A 65 -1.04 23.32 19.52
N ASP A 66 -1.08 24.65 19.34
CA ASP A 66 -2.19 25.52 19.79
C ASP A 66 -3.49 25.27 19.00
N MET A 67 -3.42 24.41 17.99
CA MET A 67 -4.50 24.10 17.05
C MET A 67 -4.97 22.65 17.16
N LYS A 68 -4.55 21.92 18.20
CA LYS A 68 -4.99 20.53 18.44
C LYS A 68 -6.51 20.41 18.60
N ASP A 69 -7.11 21.35 19.34
CA ASP A 69 -8.56 21.51 19.41
C ASP A 69 -9.00 22.26 18.16
N TYR A 70 -9.12 21.51 17.07
CA TYR A 70 -9.25 22.10 15.74
C TYR A 70 -10.63 22.66 15.42
N TRP A 71 -11.63 22.46 16.28
CA TRP A 71 -12.95 23.10 16.19
C TRP A 71 -13.02 24.29 17.13
N MET A 72 -13.63 25.39 16.67
CA MET A 72 -13.99 26.46 17.60
C MET A 72 -15.05 25.95 18.60
N PRO A 73 -14.98 26.33 19.89
CA PRO A 73 -15.94 25.88 20.89
C PRO A 73 -17.40 26.12 20.46
N GLY A 74 -18.19 25.05 20.37
CA GLY A 74 -19.61 25.12 19.98
C GLY A 74 -19.85 25.32 18.48
N GLN A 75 -18.83 25.18 17.63
CA GLN A 75 -18.92 25.25 16.17
C GLN A 75 -18.32 24.01 15.50
N GLU A 76 -18.43 22.86 16.16
CA GLU A 76 -17.99 21.57 15.62
C GLU A 76 -18.67 21.27 14.29
N GLY A 77 -17.89 20.89 13.27
CA GLY A 77 -18.39 20.64 11.91
C GLY A 77 -18.61 21.91 11.08
N VAL A 78 -18.50 23.10 11.66
CA VAL A 78 -18.76 24.38 10.97
C VAL A 78 -17.47 25.18 10.82
N GLN A 79 -16.76 25.44 11.91
CA GLN A 79 -15.65 26.40 11.93
C GLN A 79 -14.42 25.82 12.62
N GLN A 80 -13.33 25.75 11.86
CA GLN A 80 -12.05 25.30 12.37
C GLN A 80 -11.29 26.42 13.08
N GLN A 81 -10.64 26.11 14.20
CA GLN A 81 -9.68 26.99 14.85
C GLN A 81 -8.36 26.93 14.08
N PHE A 82 -7.87 28.04 13.52
CA PHE A 82 -6.59 28.08 12.82
C PHE A 82 -5.99 29.48 12.89
N ALA A 83 -4.65 29.60 13.07
CA ALA A 83 -4.02 30.91 13.18
C ALA A 83 -4.11 31.73 11.89
N GLU A 84 -4.06 31.06 10.74
CA GLU A 84 -4.19 31.68 9.42
C GLU A 84 -5.60 31.47 8.86
N TYR A 85 -6.60 31.90 9.64
CA TYR A 85 -8.01 31.73 9.31
C TYR A 85 -8.33 32.21 7.88
N GLY A 86 -9.05 31.37 7.12
CA GLY A 86 -9.44 31.62 5.73
C GLY A 86 -8.37 31.33 4.67
N ARG A 87 -7.12 30.99 5.07
CA ARG A 87 -6.02 30.70 4.12
C ARG A 87 -5.78 29.20 3.91
N ALA A 88 -5.94 28.39 4.95
CA ALA A 88 -5.84 26.93 4.89
C ALA A 88 -6.74 26.27 5.94
N ASN A 89 -6.90 24.95 5.84
CA ASN A 89 -7.54 24.17 6.89
C ASN A 89 -6.59 23.96 8.07
N ASN A 90 -7.15 23.62 9.23
CA ASN A 90 -6.37 23.24 10.39
C ASN A 90 -5.59 21.92 10.13
N PRO A 91 -4.31 21.82 10.52
CA PRO A 91 -3.48 20.62 10.33
C PRO A 91 -4.04 19.36 10.99
N TYR A 92 -4.54 19.47 12.21
CA TYR A 92 -5.12 18.35 12.96
C TYR A 92 -6.48 17.94 12.39
N PHE A 93 -7.27 18.89 11.89
CA PHE A 93 -8.48 18.54 11.14
C PHE A 93 -8.13 17.72 9.90
N LEU A 94 -7.16 18.17 9.09
CA LEU A 94 -6.73 17.44 7.90
C LEU A 94 -6.16 16.04 8.22
N ALA A 95 -5.46 15.91 9.34
CA ALA A 95 -4.86 14.65 9.75
C ALA A 95 -5.88 13.61 10.25
N ASN A 96 -6.97 14.06 10.87
CA ASN A 96 -7.92 13.19 11.58
C ASN A 96 -9.24 13.00 10.84
N GLU A 97 -9.74 14.04 10.16
CA GLU A 97 -11.08 14.04 9.55
C GLU A 97 -11.02 13.99 8.01
N TRP A 98 -10.00 14.60 7.39
CA TRP A 98 -9.84 14.61 5.93
C TRP A 98 -9.09 13.37 5.42
N LEU A 99 -9.67 12.20 5.65
CA LEU A 99 -9.06 10.92 5.31
C LEU A 99 -9.31 10.54 3.85
N ARG A 100 -8.24 10.21 3.13
CA ARG A 100 -8.30 9.71 1.74
C ARG A 100 -7.77 8.29 1.68
N GLU A 101 -8.67 7.35 1.86
CA GLU A 101 -8.34 5.93 1.75
C GLU A 101 -7.91 5.58 0.32
N HIS A 102 -6.90 4.73 0.20
CA HIS A 102 -6.44 4.23 -1.07
C HIS A 102 -6.05 2.76 -0.98
N TYR A 103 -6.29 2.00 -2.05
CA TYR A 103 -5.84 0.62 -2.14
C TYR A 103 -5.49 0.25 -3.58
N LYS A 104 -4.59 -0.73 -3.70
CA LYS A 104 -4.16 -1.34 -4.96
C LYS A 104 -4.16 -2.86 -4.79
N ASN A 105 -4.60 -3.56 -5.83
CA ASN A 105 -4.55 -5.02 -5.89
C ASN A 105 -3.67 -5.44 -7.07
N ASP A 106 -2.71 -6.32 -6.82
CA ASP A 106 -1.86 -6.94 -7.83
C ASP A 106 -2.09 -8.46 -7.81
N ILE A 107 -2.32 -9.07 -8.98
CA ILE A 107 -2.50 -10.51 -9.15
C ILE A 107 -1.55 -11.00 -10.23
N TYR A 108 -0.77 -12.03 -9.93
CA TYR A 108 0.12 -12.66 -10.90
C TYR A 108 0.27 -14.15 -10.63
N GLY A 109 0.51 -14.94 -11.68
CA GLY A 109 0.56 -16.38 -11.57
C GLY A 109 0.97 -17.07 -12.87
N TYR A 110 1.08 -18.39 -12.80
CA TYR A 110 1.33 -19.22 -13.97
C TYR A 110 0.56 -20.54 -13.86
N THR A 111 0.34 -21.17 -15.02
CA THR A 111 -0.12 -22.56 -15.11
C THR A 111 0.82 -23.30 -16.05
N ARG A 112 1.33 -24.44 -15.62
CA ARG A 112 2.18 -25.33 -16.38
C ARG A 112 1.45 -26.65 -16.61
N LEU A 113 1.40 -27.06 -17.88
CA LEU A 113 0.93 -28.38 -18.30
C LEU A 113 2.15 -29.17 -18.79
N SER A 114 2.34 -30.38 -18.30
CA SER A 114 3.45 -31.24 -18.72
C SER A 114 2.91 -32.61 -19.10
N TYR A 115 3.22 -33.05 -20.32
CA TYR A 115 2.77 -34.33 -20.88
C TYR A 115 3.96 -35.19 -21.30
N GLU A 116 3.99 -36.43 -20.83
CA GLU A 116 5.06 -37.40 -21.10
C GLU A 116 4.66 -38.29 -22.29
N PHE A 117 5.27 -38.05 -23.46
CA PHE A 117 5.00 -38.83 -24.66
C PHE A 117 5.62 -40.23 -24.57
N ASN A 118 6.88 -40.33 -24.15
CA ASN A 118 7.62 -41.58 -24.00
C ASN A 118 8.60 -41.48 -22.80
N LYS A 119 8.73 -42.56 -22.01
CA LYS A 119 9.52 -42.57 -20.76
C LYS A 119 11.00 -42.24 -20.98
N ASP A 120 11.52 -42.53 -22.17
CA ASP A 120 12.94 -42.40 -22.49
C ASP A 120 13.34 -40.98 -22.92
N LEU A 121 12.39 -40.08 -23.16
CA LEU A 121 12.64 -38.71 -23.66
C LEU A 121 12.58 -37.62 -22.58
N THR A 122 12.08 -37.94 -21.37
CA THR A 122 11.79 -36.93 -20.32
C THR A 122 12.81 -36.96 -19.17
N ASN A 123 13.81 -37.84 -19.22
CA ASN A 123 14.95 -37.76 -18.33
C ASN A 123 15.85 -36.60 -18.78
N GLU A 124 15.64 -35.41 -18.22
CA GLU A 124 16.69 -34.40 -18.18
C GLU A 124 17.92 -35.05 -17.54
N PRO A 125 19.10 -35.06 -18.19
CA PRO A 125 20.28 -35.66 -17.60
C PRO A 125 20.58 -34.94 -16.29
N ALA A 126 20.47 -35.66 -15.17
CA ALA A 126 21.00 -35.20 -13.90
C ALA A 126 22.48 -34.86 -14.13
N TYR A 127 22.82 -33.58 -14.07
CA TYR A 127 24.20 -33.13 -14.19
C TYR A 127 25.04 -33.86 -13.13
N PRO A 128 26.02 -34.68 -13.52
CA PRO A 128 26.88 -35.34 -12.56
C PRO A 128 27.96 -34.35 -12.11
N GLY A 129 27.90 -33.93 -10.85
CA GLY A 129 29.07 -33.40 -10.12
C GLY A 129 29.42 -31.92 -10.35
N GLY A 130 29.18 -31.12 -9.31
CA GLY A 130 29.99 -29.93 -9.00
C GLY A 130 30.55 -30.10 -7.58
N PRO A 131 31.84 -29.83 -7.34
CA PRO A 131 32.50 -30.22 -6.10
C PRO A 131 32.00 -29.43 -4.90
N HIS A 132 31.74 -30.13 -3.80
CA HIS A 132 31.69 -29.55 -2.47
C HIS A 132 33.04 -28.89 -2.17
N GLY A 133 33.07 -27.56 -2.17
CA GLY A 133 34.17 -26.77 -1.66
C GLY A 133 33.92 -26.41 -0.21
N ILE A 134 34.79 -26.97 0.66
CA ILE A 134 35.26 -26.53 1.99
C ILE A 134 34.48 -25.46 2.75
#